data_AF-A0A7S4NBL6-F1
#
_entry.id   AF-A0A7S4NBL6-F1
#
_cell.length_a   1.000
_cell.length_b   1.000
_cell.length_c   1.000
_cell.angle_alpha   90.00
_cell.angle_beta   90.00
_cell.angle_gamma   90.00
#
_symmetry.space_group_name_H-M   'P 1'
#
loop_
_entity.id
_entity.type
_entity.pdbx_description
1 polymer ?
#
loop_
_entity_poly.entity_id
_entity_poly.type
_entity_poly.pdbx_seq_one_letter_code
_entity_poly.pdbx_strand_id
1 'polypeptide(L)'
;MYIVHLYDVPVKEFHEIEQVLTNHFVGLKKKCNRQAAKDRSVKVTVGKDPLPFTIYQVLAKEMLCKMDREFIWGRTFMIISWNLMSRSSNTAGLLYNHMDFANDAFQFYIIHQKNDQAGDKARDPKHVYANTTNPSICPILSLGIYWLMFPVDHSTSGGRLFPGTSQYERFRKLFSQRLLNDRDVLTALENNGLHVGDLGTHSIRKGSATYTSSGTTSGPSISAISLRAGWKMGTIHDTYLRYEAAADQQVGRKCCGLPTDKPEFAALPPMFWCENSETRKEINAIMDQLYPCIQGNARLRRLVEQSLASVIYHEKFLRETMPTNHPLFQTELFIHEGFIATLKKFVTTEAHGRVATGITSHTCLLKEMAEIKVEMAKIKGMIQKQKEQSRMPCQRCHRPVGAHDGTVTSVSGSTTVETSGRHEDSMGIFHQMFVIVNDKVDTILARSQDIGARRLVNNLNRDEENDVLGSSQGQVVSNSRNATTKPQKGTFPWAQMTTRCAYMVYHFGHADTRKGPFKRLRGI
;
A
#
# COMPACT_ATOMS: atom_id res chain seq x y z
N MET A 1 25.95 -1.80 -38.28
CA MET A 1 26.06 -0.84 -39.41
C MET A 1 27.49 -0.35 -39.66
N TYR A 2 28.28 0.00 -38.63
CA TYR A 2 29.66 0.49 -38.85
C TYR A 2 30.63 -0.50 -39.55
N ILE A 3 30.40 -1.81 -39.44
CA ILE A 3 31.21 -2.85 -40.11
C ILE A 3 30.84 -3.00 -41.60
N VAL A 4 29.59 -2.69 -41.97
CA VAL A 4 29.09 -2.90 -43.35
C VAL A 4 29.73 -1.90 -44.32
N HIS A 5 30.03 -0.67 -43.85
CA HIS A 5 30.69 0.34 -44.68
C HIS A 5 32.20 0.16 -44.84
N LEU A 6 32.86 -0.60 -43.96
CA LEU A 6 34.32 -0.77 -43.99
C LEU A 6 34.78 -1.96 -44.86
N TYR A 7 33.89 -2.90 -45.18
CA TYR A 7 34.25 -4.16 -45.84
C TYR A 7 33.44 -4.46 -47.11
N ASP A 8 32.63 -3.52 -47.59
CA ASP A 8 31.82 -3.63 -48.82
C ASP A 8 31.03 -4.94 -48.94
N VAL A 9 30.60 -5.48 -47.80
CA VAL A 9 29.82 -6.73 -47.73
C VAL A 9 28.39 -6.40 -48.10
N PRO A 10 27.81 -7.03 -49.14
CA PRO A 10 26.41 -6.86 -49.50
C PRO A 10 25.50 -7.10 -48.28
N VAL A 11 24.54 -6.20 -48.04
CA VAL A 11 23.62 -6.27 -46.88
C VAL A 11 22.95 -7.65 -46.72
N LYS A 12 22.73 -8.34 -47.84
CA LYS A 12 22.18 -9.70 -47.88
C LYS A 12 23.13 -10.75 -47.28
N GLU A 13 24.42 -10.69 -47.61
CA GLU A 13 25.45 -11.59 -47.07
C GLU A 13 25.67 -11.34 -45.58
N PHE A 14 25.58 -10.10 -45.12
CA PHE A 14 25.65 -9.79 -43.68
C PHE A 14 24.49 -10.43 -42.89
N HIS A 15 23.27 -10.38 -43.44
CA HIS A 15 22.10 -10.98 -42.78
C HIS A 15 22.19 -12.51 -42.76
N GLU A 16 22.71 -13.12 -43.82
CA GLU A 16 22.99 -14.57 -43.88
C GLU A 16 24.05 -14.98 -42.84
N ILE A 17 25.14 -14.21 -42.71
CA ILE A 17 26.18 -14.44 -41.69
C ILE A 17 25.60 -14.31 -40.28
N GLU A 18 24.81 -13.27 -40.01
CA GLU A 18 24.15 -13.06 -38.71
C GLU A 18 23.23 -14.24 -38.35
N GLN A 19 22.48 -14.73 -39.34
CA GLN A 19 21.58 -15.87 -39.16
C GLN A 19 22.34 -17.18 -38.93
N VAL A 20 23.43 -17.43 -39.68
CA VAL A 20 24.31 -18.60 -39.49
C VAL A 20 24.95 -18.58 -38.11
N LEU A 21 25.49 -17.43 -37.68
CA LEU A 21 26.08 -17.27 -36.35
C LEU A 21 25.03 -17.47 -35.25
N THR A 22 23.85 -16.88 -35.39
CA THR A 22 22.74 -17.06 -34.44
C THR A 22 22.38 -18.53 -34.29
N ASN A 23 22.22 -19.24 -35.41
CA ASN A 23 21.91 -20.67 -35.41
C ASN A 23 23.03 -21.51 -34.79
N HIS A 24 24.30 -21.16 -35.06
CA HIS A 24 25.46 -21.83 -34.48
C HIS A 24 25.50 -21.66 -32.95
N PHE A 25 25.31 -20.43 -32.44
CA PHE A 25 25.25 -20.16 -31.01
C PHE A 25 24.07 -20.85 -30.32
N VAL A 26 22.91 -20.93 -30.99
CA VAL A 26 21.77 -21.72 -30.50
C VAL A 26 22.14 -23.21 -30.44
N GLY A 27 22.85 -23.73 -31.45
CA GLY A 27 23.36 -25.10 -31.48
C GLY A 27 24.33 -25.40 -30.34
N LEU A 28 25.28 -24.50 -30.06
CA LEU A 28 26.20 -24.59 -28.93
C LEU A 28 25.45 -24.58 -27.58
N LYS A 29 24.50 -23.65 -27.38
CA LYS A 29 23.67 -23.61 -26.17
C LYS A 29 22.91 -24.93 -25.96
N LYS A 30 22.32 -25.50 -27.02
CA LYS A 30 21.65 -26.80 -26.98
C LYS A 30 22.61 -27.94 -26.59
N LYS A 31 23.84 -27.95 -27.12
CA LYS A 31 24.87 -28.94 -26.76
C LYS A 31 25.29 -28.80 -25.28
N CYS A 32 25.56 -27.58 -24.82
CA CYS A 32 25.89 -27.33 -23.41
C CYS A 32 24.74 -27.75 -22.49
N ASN A 33 23.48 -27.45 -22.83
CA ASN A 33 22.32 -27.88 -22.04
C ASN A 33 22.17 -29.40 -22.00
N ARG A 34 22.39 -30.10 -23.13
CA ARG A 34 22.37 -31.57 -23.16
C ARG A 34 23.50 -32.19 -22.33
N GLN A 35 24.67 -31.55 -22.30
CA GLN A 35 25.80 -31.99 -21.50
C GLN A 35 25.54 -31.76 -20.00
N ALA A 36 25.03 -30.57 -19.65
CA ALA A 36 24.61 -30.26 -18.29
C ALA A 36 23.47 -31.18 -17.80
N ALA A 37 22.53 -31.55 -18.67
CA ALA A 37 21.44 -32.47 -18.33
C ALA A 37 21.91 -33.90 -18.00
N LYS A 38 23.11 -34.29 -18.46
CA LYS A 38 23.73 -35.58 -18.10
C LYS A 38 24.45 -35.51 -16.75
N ASP A 39 24.85 -34.33 -16.32
CA ASP A 39 25.50 -34.09 -15.05
C ASP A 39 24.44 -33.82 -13.98
N ARG A 40 24.16 -34.85 -13.16
CA ARG A 40 23.16 -34.78 -12.09
C ARG A 40 23.52 -33.79 -10.96
N SER A 41 24.74 -33.25 -10.96
CA SER A 41 25.21 -32.27 -9.98
C SER A 41 25.02 -30.81 -10.43
N VAL A 42 24.73 -30.57 -11.72
CA VAL A 42 24.58 -29.21 -12.25
C VAL A 42 23.23 -28.63 -11.87
N LYS A 43 23.24 -27.44 -11.28
CA LYS A 43 22.02 -26.67 -11.01
C LYS A 43 21.24 -26.49 -12.32
N VAL A 44 20.00 -26.96 -12.34
CA VAL A 44 19.11 -26.91 -13.53
C VAL A 44 18.81 -25.47 -13.95
N THR A 45 18.85 -24.52 -13.02
CA THR A 45 18.61 -23.10 -13.30
C THR A 45 19.90 -22.32 -13.53
N VAL A 46 19.87 -21.40 -14.51
CA VAL A 46 20.99 -20.54 -14.86
C VAL A 46 20.84 -19.16 -14.22
N GLY A 47 21.88 -18.73 -13.51
CA GLY A 47 21.97 -17.41 -12.89
C GLY A 47 21.43 -17.34 -11.47
N LYS A 48 21.39 -16.12 -10.91
CA LYS A 48 20.92 -15.86 -9.54
C LYS A 48 19.40 -15.89 -9.45
N ASP A 49 18.86 -16.46 -8.38
CA ASP A 49 17.43 -16.57 -8.14
C ASP A 49 16.81 -15.22 -7.71
N PRO A 50 15.51 -14.99 -7.93
CA PRO A 50 14.81 -13.84 -7.35
C PRO A 50 14.89 -13.92 -5.83
N LEU A 51 15.25 -12.82 -5.16
CA LEU A 51 15.26 -12.75 -3.72
C LEU A 51 13.81 -12.86 -3.19
N PRO A 52 13.44 -13.91 -2.43
CA PRO A 52 12.09 -14.00 -1.89
C PRO A 52 11.80 -12.87 -0.91
N PHE A 53 10.54 -12.42 -0.87
CA PHE A 53 10.14 -11.29 -0.03
C PHE A 53 10.37 -11.56 1.47
N THR A 54 10.13 -12.79 1.92
CA THR A 54 10.39 -13.24 3.30
C THR A 54 11.88 -13.11 3.65
N ILE A 55 12.76 -13.56 2.76
CA ILE A 55 14.21 -13.43 2.96
C ILE A 55 14.63 -11.97 2.91
N TYR A 56 14.08 -11.15 2.00
CA TYR A 56 14.33 -9.71 1.98
C TYR A 56 14.00 -9.04 3.34
N GLN A 57 12.90 -9.43 3.98
CA GLN A 57 12.54 -8.95 5.33
C GLN A 57 13.56 -9.38 6.39
N VAL A 58 13.99 -10.64 6.37
CA VAL A 58 15.03 -11.15 7.28
C VAL A 58 16.33 -10.37 7.09
N LEU A 59 16.84 -10.28 5.85
CA LEU A 59 18.08 -9.55 5.56
C LEU A 59 18.02 -8.09 6.04
N ALA A 60 16.90 -7.41 5.83
CA ALA A 60 16.73 -6.02 6.25
C ALA A 60 16.67 -5.86 7.78
N LYS A 61 16.06 -6.82 8.48
CA LYS A 61 16.01 -6.86 9.95
C LYS A 61 17.39 -7.19 10.54
N GLU A 62 18.08 -8.19 9.99
CA GLU A 62 19.40 -8.60 10.46
C GLU A 62 20.41 -7.45 10.35
N MET A 63 20.47 -6.78 9.19
CA MET A 63 21.35 -5.62 9.02
C MET A 63 21.02 -4.46 9.96
N LEU A 64 19.75 -4.29 10.36
CA LEU A 64 19.35 -3.24 11.30
C LEU A 64 19.91 -3.49 12.70
N CYS A 65 20.13 -4.75 13.09
CA CYS A 65 20.56 -5.12 14.43
C CYS A 65 22.09 -5.18 14.60
N LYS A 66 22.86 -5.14 13.50
CA LYS A 66 24.32 -5.23 13.56
C LYS A 66 24.94 -3.91 14.03
N MET A 67 25.94 -4.01 14.89
CA MET A 67 26.65 -2.85 15.48
C MET A 67 27.52 -2.08 14.48
N ASP A 68 27.93 -2.71 13.37
CA ASP A 68 28.74 -2.05 12.35
C ASP A 68 27.86 -1.19 11.43
N ARG A 69 28.13 0.12 11.40
CA ARG A 69 27.41 1.11 10.57
C ARG A 69 27.42 0.76 9.08
N GLU A 70 28.37 -0.05 8.59
CA GLU A 70 28.34 -0.57 7.21
C GLU A 70 27.05 -1.32 6.89
N PHE A 71 26.46 -2.03 7.87
CA PHE A 71 25.19 -2.73 7.66
C PHE A 71 24.01 -1.78 7.55
N ILE A 72 24.03 -0.62 8.21
CA ILE A 72 23.00 0.42 8.03
C ILE A 72 23.08 1.03 6.64
N TRP A 73 24.29 1.29 6.15
CA TRP A 73 24.51 1.71 4.77
C TRP A 73 24.01 0.64 3.78
N GLY A 74 24.40 -0.62 3.96
CA GLY A 74 24.00 -1.75 3.12
C GLY A 74 22.50 -2.01 3.12
N ARG A 75 21.87 -1.90 4.30
CA ARG A 75 20.42 -2.00 4.48
C ARG A 75 19.69 -0.96 3.65
N THR A 76 20.10 0.30 3.77
CA THR A 76 19.49 1.40 3.02
C THR A 76 19.69 1.21 1.53
N PHE A 77 20.90 0.85 1.10
CA PHE A 77 21.18 0.54 -0.30
C PHE A 77 20.30 -0.60 -0.85
N MET A 78 20.13 -1.68 -0.09
CA MET A 78 19.30 -2.83 -0.48
C MET A 78 17.82 -2.45 -0.57
N ILE A 79 17.28 -1.79 0.46
CA ILE A 79 15.87 -1.40 0.54
C ILE A 79 15.53 -0.42 -0.58
N ILE A 80 16.38 0.57 -0.85
CA ILE A 80 16.18 1.50 -1.97
C ILE A 80 16.29 0.78 -3.30
N SER A 81 17.26 -0.13 -3.49
CA SER A 81 17.37 -0.93 -4.71
C SER A 81 16.13 -1.80 -4.97
N TRP A 82 15.59 -2.41 -3.91
CA TRP A 82 14.36 -3.20 -3.95
C TRP A 82 13.17 -2.34 -4.36
N ASN A 83 12.95 -1.22 -3.67
CA ASN A 83 11.80 -0.35 -3.92
C ASN A 83 11.85 0.30 -5.30
N LEU A 84 13.02 0.68 -5.79
CA LEU A 84 13.18 1.25 -7.13
C LEU A 84 13.19 0.22 -8.26
N MET A 85 13.16 -1.08 -7.95
CA MET A 85 13.44 -2.16 -8.92
C MET A 85 14.69 -1.85 -9.77
N SER A 86 15.70 -1.26 -9.15
CA SER A 86 16.87 -0.75 -9.85
C SER A 86 17.99 -1.78 -9.84
N ARG A 87 18.91 -1.64 -10.79
CA ARG A 87 20.21 -2.29 -10.68
C ARG A 87 21.02 -1.59 -9.59
N SER A 88 21.86 -2.34 -8.89
CA SER A 88 22.76 -1.76 -7.90
C SER A 88 23.66 -0.65 -8.48
N SER A 89 24.07 -0.75 -9.75
CA SER A 89 24.80 0.34 -10.44
C SER A 89 23.99 1.65 -10.51
N ASN A 90 22.69 1.55 -10.76
CA ASN A 90 21.81 2.72 -10.84
C ASN A 90 21.53 3.28 -9.44
N THR A 91 21.34 2.41 -8.44
CA THR A 91 21.20 2.82 -7.03
C THR A 91 22.44 3.56 -6.55
N ALA A 92 23.64 3.07 -6.88
CA ALA A 92 24.91 3.72 -6.57
C ALA A 92 25.08 5.10 -7.23
N GLY A 93 24.38 5.36 -8.33
CA GLY A 93 24.41 6.63 -9.06
C GLY A 93 23.32 7.62 -8.64
N LEU A 94 22.53 7.35 -7.59
CA LEU A 94 21.49 8.27 -7.14
C LEU A 94 22.09 9.56 -6.56
N LEU A 95 21.50 10.70 -6.93
CA LEU A 95 21.84 12.02 -6.41
C LEU A 95 20.68 12.57 -5.59
N TYR A 96 20.95 13.46 -4.63
CA TYR A 96 19.91 14.17 -3.87
C TYR A 96 18.99 14.98 -4.79
N ASN A 97 19.53 15.58 -5.85
CA ASN A 97 18.74 16.32 -6.83
C ASN A 97 17.81 15.43 -7.69
N HIS A 98 17.96 14.10 -7.62
CA HIS A 98 17.05 13.13 -8.23
C HIS A 98 15.91 12.71 -7.31
N MET A 99 15.78 13.33 -6.14
CA MET A 99 14.77 13.00 -5.15
C MET A 99 13.79 14.17 -4.99
N ASP A 100 12.51 13.85 -4.85
CA ASP A 100 11.47 14.79 -4.44
C ASP A 100 10.44 14.09 -3.55
N PHE A 101 9.51 14.84 -2.98
CA PHE A 101 8.39 14.31 -2.22
C PHE A 101 7.09 14.92 -2.74
N ALA A 102 6.15 14.08 -3.15
CA ALA A 102 4.86 14.54 -3.65
C ALA A 102 3.73 13.71 -3.04
N ASN A 103 2.70 14.40 -2.56
CA ASN A 103 1.57 13.82 -1.82
C ASN A 103 2.03 12.99 -0.62
N ASP A 104 2.21 11.70 -0.82
CA ASP A 104 2.50 10.69 0.19
C ASP A 104 3.69 9.78 -0.16
N ALA A 105 4.45 10.12 -1.21
CA ALA A 105 5.55 9.30 -1.72
C ALA A 105 6.82 10.11 -1.97
N PHE A 106 7.97 9.47 -1.73
CA PHE A 106 9.24 9.88 -2.29
C PHE A 106 9.25 9.58 -3.78
N GLN A 107 9.75 10.50 -4.58
CA GLN A 107 9.91 10.36 -6.03
C GLN A 107 11.40 10.29 -6.36
N PHE A 108 11.80 9.23 -7.05
CA PHE A 108 13.18 9.05 -7.52
C PHE A 108 13.24 9.11 -9.04
N TYR A 109 14.03 10.05 -9.56
CA TYR A 109 14.26 10.26 -10.99
C TYR A 109 15.53 9.54 -11.43
N ILE A 110 15.40 8.45 -12.20
CA ILE A 110 16.57 7.68 -12.67
C ILE A 110 16.90 8.10 -14.10
N ILE A 111 18.03 8.82 -14.26
CA ILE A 111 18.49 9.36 -15.55
C ILE A 111 18.84 8.24 -16.55
N HIS A 112 19.54 7.19 -16.11
CA HIS A 112 19.97 6.12 -17.01
C HIS A 112 19.13 4.85 -16.82
N GLN A 113 18.27 4.56 -17.79
CA GLN A 113 17.48 3.33 -17.83
C GLN A 113 17.87 2.48 -19.04
N LYS A 114 17.82 1.15 -18.91
CA LYS A 114 18.24 0.26 -20.02
C LYS A 114 17.29 0.34 -21.22
N ASN A 115 16.03 0.65 -20.98
CA ASN A 115 15.01 0.86 -22.01
C ASN A 115 15.02 2.30 -22.56
N ASP A 116 15.92 3.16 -22.08
CA ASP A 116 16.14 4.53 -22.56
C ASP A 116 17.60 4.94 -22.36
N GLN A 117 18.49 4.32 -23.15
CA GLN A 117 19.93 4.61 -23.05
C GLN A 117 20.31 5.95 -23.67
N ALA A 118 19.49 6.46 -24.60
CA ALA A 118 19.67 7.76 -25.24
C ALA A 118 19.08 8.92 -24.42
N GLY A 119 18.15 8.64 -23.50
CA GLY A 119 17.51 9.65 -22.66
C GLY A 119 16.39 10.40 -23.38
N ASP A 120 15.79 9.77 -24.38
CA ASP A 120 14.77 10.37 -25.25
C ASP A 120 13.39 10.38 -24.58
N LYS A 121 13.20 9.63 -23.48
CA LYS A 121 11.92 9.55 -22.77
C LYS A 121 11.81 10.59 -21.66
N ALA A 122 10.57 10.95 -21.36
CA ALA A 122 10.24 11.73 -20.18
C ALA A 122 10.86 11.08 -18.92
N ARG A 123 11.42 11.91 -18.04
CA ARG A 123 12.07 11.44 -16.81
C ARG A 123 11.00 11.17 -15.76
N ASP A 124 10.33 10.03 -15.91
CA ASP A 124 9.26 9.64 -15.00
C ASP A 124 9.79 9.20 -13.63
N PRO A 125 9.17 9.63 -12.52
CA PRO A 125 9.61 9.27 -11.19
C PRO A 125 9.21 7.82 -10.83
N LYS A 126 10.01 7.19 -9.98
CA LYS A 126 9.62 5.98 -9.25
C LYS A 126 9.16 6.35 -7.86
N HIS A 127 7.90 6.04 -7.53
CA HIS A 127 7.28 6.37 -6.26
C HIS A 127 7.63 5.36 -5.17
N VAL A 128 8.15 5.82 -4.04
CA VAL A 128 8.58 5.03 -2.89
C VAL A 128 7.83 5.49 -1.65
N TYR A 129 7.21 4.55 -0.92
CA TYR A 129 6.29 4.82 0.17
C TYR A 129 6.83 4.38 1.52
N ALA A 130 6.40 5.01 2.61
CA ALA A 130 6.60 4.46 3.94
C ALA A 130 5.83 3.14 4.10
N ASN A 131 6.38 2.24 4.91
CA ASN A 131 5.67 1.07 5.40
C ASN A 131 5.52 1.18 6.92
N THR A 132 4.35 1.66 7.37
CA THR A 132 4.04 1.81 8.80
C THR A 132 3.79 0.47 9.50
N THR A 133 3.44 -0.58 8.73
CA THR A 133 3.11 -1.91 9.26
C THR A 133 4.33 -2.83 9.43
N ASN A 134 5.39 -2.60 8.66
CA ASN A 134 6.64 -3.35 8.75
C ASN A 134 7.84 -2.40 8.69
N PRO A 135 8.29 -1.91 9.85
CA PRO A 135 9.38 -0.94 9.93
C PRO A 135 10.72 -1.52 9.45
N SER A 136 10.94 -2.83 9.57
CA SER A 136 12.19 -3.51 9.16
C SER A 136 12.50 -3.34 7.68
N ILE A 137 11.51 -3.11 6.81
CA ILE A 137 11.69 -2.89 5.36
C ILE A 137 11.22 -1.51 4.88
N CYS A 138 10.82 -0.63 5.80
CA CYS A 138 10.31 0.70 5.44
C CYS A 138 11.41 1.55 4.80
N PRO A 139 11.28 1.97 3.53
CA PRO A 139 12.33 2.72 2.83
C PRO A 139 12.52 4.13 3.39
N ILE A 140 11.44 4.81 3.79
CA ILE A 140 11.52 6.16 4.36
C ILE A 140 12.20 6.12 5.74
N LEU A 141 11.84 5.14 6.59
CA LEU A 141 12.56 4.91 7.85
C LEU A 141 14.04 4.59 7.60
N SER A 142 14.35 3.76 6.60
CA SER A 142 15.73 3.42 6.27
C SER A 142 16.56 4.64 5.88
N LEU A 143 16.00 5.57 5.12
CA LEU A 143 16.66 6.84 4.79
C LEU A 143 16.85 7.71 6.04
N GLY A 144 15.87 7.76 6.93
CA GLY A 144 15.98 8.53 8.19
C GLY A 144 17.09 8.00 9.09
N ILE A 145 17.17 6.69 9.28
CA ILE A 145 18.27 6.05 10.03
C ILE A 145 19.61 6.29 9.34
N TYR A 146 19.66 6.19 8.00
CA TYR A 146 20.86 6.47 7.23
C TYR A 146 21.36 7.90 7.44
N TRP A 147 20.50 8.91 7.33
CA TRP A 147 20.91 10.31 7.48
C TRP A 147 21.25 10.71 8.91
N LEU A 148 20.73 10.02 9.94
CA LEU A 148 21.20 10.18 11.32
C LEU A 148 22.61 9.62 11.52
N MET A 149 22.95 8.54 10.81
CA MET A 149 24.24 7.84 10.98
C MET A 149 25.31 8.27 9.98
N PHE A 150 24.93 8.94 8.90
CA PHE A 150 25.80 9.41 7.83
C PHE A 150 25.39 10.84 7.48
N PRO A 151 26.27 11.83 7.69
CA PRO A 151 25.96 13.23 7.40
C PRO A 151 25.44 13.42 5.97
N VAL A 152 24.44 14.28 5.83
CA VAL A 152 23.87 14.62 4.52
C VAL A 152 24.85 15.51 3.75
N ASP A 153 25.74 14.88 3.00
CA ASP A 153 26.72 15.58 2.16
C ASP A 153 26.17 15.76 0.74
N HIS A 154 25.58 16.94 0.48
CA HIS A 154 25.03 17.29 -0.83
C HIS A 154 25.95 18.21 -1.66
N SER A 155 27.01 18.75 -1.07
CA SER A 155 27.86 19.78 -1.69
C SER A 155 29.24 19.27 -2.09
N THR A 156 29.89 18.41 -1.29
CA THR A 156 31.27 17.98 -1.55
C THR A 156 31.35 16.59 -2.20
N SER A 157 30.33 15.75 -2.02
CA SER A 157 30.25 14.42 -2.65
C SER A 157 29.75 14.40 -4.11
N GLY A 158 29.60 15.57 -4.75
CA GLY A 158 28.89 15.71 -6.02
C GLY A 158 27.39 15.44 -5.90
N GLY A 159 26.82 15.64 -4.70
CA GLY A 159 25.41 15.46 -4.41
C GLY A 159 24.93 14.01 -4.40
N ARG A 160 25.83 13.03 -4.21
CA ARG A 160 25.50 11.60 -4.24
C ARG A 160 24.78 11.17 -2.96
N LEU A 161 23.68 10.43 -3.10
CA LEU A 161 22.99 9.83 -1.95
C LEU A 161 23.90 8.82 -1.23
N PHE A 162 24.67 8.05 -2.00
CA PHE A 162 25.69 7.13 -1.50
C PHE A 162 27.07 7.62 -1.98
N PRO A 163 27.81 8.39 -1.15
CA PRO A 163 29.07 9.01 -1.55
C PRO A 163 30.20 7.98 -1.75
N GLY A 164 31.16 8.29 -2.63
CA GLY A 164 32.33 7.49 -2.97
C GLY A 164 32.25 6.80 -4.34
N THR A 165 33.36 6.24 -4.82
CA THR A 165 33.53 5.83 -6.24
C THR A 165 33.16 4.38 -6.55
N SER A 166 33.13 3.50 -5.54
CA SER A 166 32.95 2.05 -5.73
C SER A 166 31.76 1.47 -4.96
N GLN A 167 30.65 2.21 -4.86
CA GLN A 167 29.49 1.81 -4.05
C GLN A 167 28.84 0.49 -4.50
N TYR A 168 28.82 0.21 -5.82
CA TYR A 168 28.36 -1.08 -6.32
C TYR A 168 29.19 -2.24 -5.73
N GLU A 169 30.52 -2.11 -5.79
CA GLU A 169 31.44 -3.14 -5.33
C GLU A 169 31.43 -3.26 -3.80
N ARG A 170 31.33 -2.13 -3.08
CA ARG A 170 31.12 -2.09 -1.63
C ARG A 170 29.87 -2.89 -1.24
N PHE A 171 28.74 -2.63 -1.89
CA PHE A 171 27.50 -3.37 -1.63
C PHE A 171 27.64 -4.85 -1.98
N ARG A 172 28.26 -5.17 -3.13
CA ARG A 172 28.47 -6.55 -3.55
C ARG A 172 29.28 -7.34 -2.51
N LYS A 173 30.39 -6.77 -2.01
CA LYS A 173 31.21 -7.40 -0.97
C LYS A 173 30.45 -7.55 0.34
N LEU A 174 29.81 -6.49 0.83
CA LEU A 174 29.01 -6.54 2.06
C LEU A 174 27.90 -7.61 1.96
N PHE A 175 27.14 -7.61 0.85
CA PHE A 175 26.04 -8.53 0.64
C PHE A 175 26.52 -9.99 0.55
N SER A 176 27.49 -10.27 -0.35
CA SER A 176 27.89 -11.65 -0.64
C SER A 176 28.88 -12.26 0.35
N GLN A 177 29.76 -11.46 0.95
CA GLN A 177 30.85 -11.97 1.79
C GLN A 177 30.51 -11.88 3.28
N ARG A 178 29.68 -10.91 3.69
CA ARG A 178 29.33 -10.70 5.10
C ARG A 178 27.90 -11.10 5.40
N LEU A 179 26.93 -10.46 4.73
CA LEU A 179 25.52 -10.64 5.07
C LEU A 179 25.01 -12.06 4.78
N LEU A 180 25.25 -12.60 3.59
CA LEU A 180 24.76 -13.94 3.24
C LEU A 180 25.48 -15.08 3.99
N ASN A 181 26.61 -14.80 4.63
CA ASN A 181 27.34 -15.77 5.47
C ASN A 181 27.11 -15.54 6.97
N ASP A 182 26.22 -14.62 7.34
CA ASP A 182 25.83 -14.42 8.73
C ASP A 182 24.99 -15.61 9.22
N ARG A 183 25.20 -16.05 10.46
CA ARG A 183 24.60 -17.27 11.02
C ARG A 183 23.06 -17.28 10.93
N ASP A 184 22.44 -16.18 11.30
CA ASP A 184 20.97 -16.09 11.37
C ASP A 184 20.38 -16.00 9.95
N VAL A 185 21.10 -15.34 9.04
CA VAL A 185 20.77 -15.31 7.61
C VAL A 185 20.89 -16.70 6.98
N LEU A 186 21.99 -17.44 7.23
CA LEU A 186 22.18 -18.80 6.73
C LEU A 186 21.04 -19.72 7.17
N THR A 187 20.68 -19.66 8.45
CA THR A 187 19.54 -20.42 9.00
C THR A 187 18.24 -20.08 8.26
N ALA A 188 17.99 -18.79 8.00
CA ALA A 188 16.81 -18.38 7.25
C ALA A 188 16.82 -18.85 5.79
N LEU A 189 17.98 -18.85 5.12
CA LEU A 189 18.14 -19.35 3.77
C LEU A 189 17.87 -20.86 3.70
N GLU A 190 18.46 -21.64 4.61
CA GLU A 190 18.27 -23.09 4.70
C GLU A 190 16.79 -23.46 4.93
N ASN A 191 16.13 -22.76 5.87
CA ASN A 191 14.70 -22.95 6.14
C ASN A 191 13.79 -22.61 4.95
N ASN A 192 14.29 -21.89 3.94
CA ASN A 192 13.58 -21.56 2.70
C ASN A 192 14.13 -22.33 1.49
N GLY A 193 15.00 -23.33 1.69
CA GLY A 193 15.57 -24.14 0.62
C GLY A 193 16.50 -23.37 -0.30
N LEU A 194 17.20 -22.35 0.21
CA LEU A 194 18.13 -21.52 -0.53
C LEU A 194 19.56 -21.71 -0.05
N HIS A 195 20.51 -21.59 -0.98
CA HIS A 195 21.93 -21.55 -0.70
C HIS A 195 22.51 -20.15 -0.96
N VAL A 196 23.62 -19.81 -0.30
CA VAL A 196 24.34 -18.53 -0.49
C VAL A 196 24.65 -18.27 -1.97
N GLY A 197 25.01 -19.33 -2.70
CA GLY A 197 25.30 -19.30 -4.14
C GLY A 197 24.12 -18.91 -5.02
N ASP A 198 22.89 -18.98 -4.52
CA ASP A 198 21.67 -18.69 -5.28
C ASP A 198 21.39 -17.19 -5.37
N LEU A 199 21.85 -16.43 -4.39
CA LEU A 199 21.57 -15.00 -4.28
C LEU A 199 22.77 -14.13 -4.70
N GLY A 200 22.45 -12.91 -5.15
CA GLY A 200 23.40 -11.88 -5.51
C GLY A 200 22.73 -10.53 -5.67
N THR A 201 23.49 -9.49 -6.02
CA THR A 201 22.96 -8.13 -6.18
C THR A 201 21.80 -8.05 -7.20
N HIS A 202 21.83 -8.87 -8.25
CA HIS A 202 20.75 -8.98 -9.22
C HIS A 202 19.46 -9.63 -8.67
N SER A 203 19.56 -10.45 -7.62
CA SER A 203 18.41 -11.11 -6.99
C SER A 203 17.43 -10.11 -6.40
N ILE A 204 17.91 -8.95 -5.93
CA ILE A 204 17.06 -7.89 -5.35
C ILE A 204 16.06 -7.35 -6.37
N ARG A 205 16.55 -6.98 -7.56
CA ARG A 205 15.69 -6.47 -8.63
C ARG A 205 14.74 -7.54 -9.17
N LYS A 206 15.24 -8.77 -9.33
CA LYS A 206 14.40 -9.91 -9.75
C LYS A 206 13.30 -10.19 -8.74
N GLY A 207 13.66 -10.27 -7.46
CA GLY A 207 12.76 -10.50 -6.34
C GLY A 207 11.67 -9.45 -6.24
N SER A 208 12.04 -8.17 -6.32
CA SER A 208 11.07 -7.06 -6.29
C SER A 208 10.05 -7.16 -7.43
N ALA A 209 10.50 -7.37 -8.67
CA ALA A 209 9.60 -7.53 -9.81
C ALA A 209 8.73 -8.80 -9.73
N THR A 210 9.27 -9.92 -9.25
CA THR A 210 8.52 -11.17 -9.04
C THR A 210 7.49 -11.02 -7.93
N TYR A 211 7.82 -10.33 -6.83
CA TYR A 211 6.90 -10.09 -5.73
C TYR A 211 5.74 -9.19 -6.16
N THR A 212 6.00 -8.13 -6.92
CA THR A 212 4.94 -7.24 -7.38
C THR A 212 4.03 -7.87 -8.43
N SER A 213 4.52 -8.82 -9.23
CA SER A 213 3.70 -9.54 -10.21
C SER A 213 2.89 -10.71 -9.63
N SER A 214 3.12 -11.09 -8.36
CA SER A 214 2.52 -12.29 -7.74
C SER A 214 1.64 -11.98 -6.53
N GLY A 215 0.96 -12.98 -5.97
CA GLY A 215 0.24 -12.89 -4.69
C GLY A 215 -1.16 -12.28 -4.72
N THR A 216 -1.61 -11.71 -5.84
CA THR A 216 -3.00 -11.22 -5.99
C THR A 216 -3.38 -11.11 -7.47
N THR A 217 -4.66 -11.36 -7.79
CA THR A 217 -5.24 -11.10 -9.11
C THR A 217 -5.48 -9.62 -9.38
N SER A 218 -5.41 -8.76 -8.35
CA SER A 218 -5.54 -7.31 -8.42
C SER A 218 -4.17 -6.60 -8.39
N GLY A 219 -3.13 -7.29 -8.85
CA GLY A 219 -1.77 -6.76 -8.88
C GLY A 219 -1.58 -5.65 -9.93
N PRO A 220 -0.48 -4.90 -9.87
CA PRO A 220 -0.12 -3.96 -10.92
C PRO A 220 0.05 -4.65 -12.27
N SER A 221 -0.17 -3.91 -13.36
CA SER A 221 0.03 -4.45 -14.71
C SER A 221 1.49 -4.81 -14.95
N ILE A 222 1.73 -5.83 -15.78
CA ILE A 222 3.09 -6.21 -16.19
C ILE A 222 3.82 -5.05 -16.89
N SER A 223 3.07 -4.19 -17.58
CA SER A 223 3.62 -3.00 -18.23
C SER A 223 4.16 -2.00 -17.21
N ALA A 224 3.42 -1.72 -16.13
CA ALA A 224 3.89 -0.85 -15.06
C ALA A 224 5.14 -1.41 -14.37
N ILE A 225 5.15 -2.73 -14.09
CA ILE A 225 6.30 -3.43 -13.50
C ILE A 225 7.51 -3.36 -14.44
N SER A 226 7.32 -3.59 -15.74
CA SER A 226 8.39 -3.58 -16.73
C SER A 226 8.98 -2.19 -16.95
N LEU A 227 8.11 -1.16 -17.01
CA LEU A 227 8.53 0.24 -17.07
C LEU A 227 9.33 0.62 -15.82
N ARG A 228 8.82 0.30 -14.61
CA ARG A 228 9.55 0.54 -13.35
C ARG A 228 10.87 -0.23 -13.28
N ALA A 229 10.94 -1.46 -13.79
CA ALA A 229 12.17 -2.25 -13.79
C ALA A 229 13.19 -1.81 -14.87
N GLY A 230 12.80 -0.89 -15.76
CA GLY A 230 13.60 -0.42 -16.89
C GLY A 230 13.81 -1.53 -17.93
N TRP A 231 12.81 -2.37 -18.15
CA TRP A 231 12.84 -3.48 -19.10
C TRP A 231 12.22 -3.07 -20.44
N LYS A 232 12.74 -3.64 -21.53
CA LYS A 232 12.09 -3.55 -22.84
C LYS A 232 10.93 -4.53 -22.87
N MET A 233 9.78 -4.09 -23.34
CA MET A 233 8.56 -4.92 -23.48
C MET A 233 8.35 -5.41 -24.93
N GLY A 234 9.26 -5.04 -25.83
CA GLY A 234 9.17 -5.33 -27.27
C GLY A 234 8.70 -4.10 -28.06
N THR A 235 8.92 -4.12 -29.38
CA THR A 235 8.76 -2.93 -30.24
C THR A 235 7.38 -2.28 -30.15
N ILE A 236 6.31 -3.09 -30.18
CA ILE A 236 4.93 -2.60 -30.12
C ILE A 236 4.64 -2.05 -28.71
N HIS A 237 4.87 -2.85 -27.67
CA HIS A 237 4.55 -2.44 -26.30
C HIS A 237 5.37 -1.22 -25.84
N ASP A 238 6.66 -1.12 -26.19
CA ASP A 238 7.50 0.03 -25.84
C ASP A 238 7.06 1.33 -26.55
N THR A 239 6.33 1.21 -27.67
CA THR A 239 5.79 2.35 -28.45
C THR A 239 4.49 2.87 -27.85
N TYR A 240 3.58 1.97 -27.46
CA TYR A 240 2.21 2.35 -27.08
C TYR A 240 1.98 2.39 -25.56
N LEU A 241 2.69 1.57 -24.78
CA LEU A 241 2.48 1.50 -23.33
C LEU A 241 3.47 2.45 -22.63
N ARG A 242 2.95 3.63 -22.26
CA ARG A 242 3.72 4.68 -21.61
C ARG A 242 3.57 4.62 -20.09
N TYR A 243 4.46 5.34 -19.42
CA TYR A 243 4.38 5.51 -17.99
C TYR A 243 3.08 6.20 -17.60
N GLU A 244 2.47 5.71 -16.52
CA GLU A 244 1.33 6.34 -15.87
C GLU A 244 1.56 6.36 -14.37
N ALA A 245 1.38 7.53 -13.75
CA ALA A 245 1.76 7.74 -12.35
C ALA A 245 0.97 6.81 -11.42
N ALA A 246 -0.34 6.68 -11.60
CA ALA A 246 -1.19 5.81 -10.77
C ALA A 246 -0.72 4.34 -10.77
N ALA A 247 -0.23 3.86 -11.91
CA ALA A 247 0.25 2.49 -12.05
C ALA A 247 1.60 2.29 -11.33
N ASP A 248 2.55 3.22 -11.50
CA ASP A 248 3.83 3.16 -10.76
C ASP A 248 3.63 3.33 -9.24
N GLN A 249 2.71 4.20 -8.84
CA GLN A 249 2.33 4.40 -7.44
C GLN A 249 1.81 3.10 -6.81
N GLN A 250 0.94 2.37 -7.50
CA GLN A 250 0.47 1.05 -7.06
C GLN A 250 1.63 0.04 -6.93
N VAL A 251 2.55 0.02 -7.91
CA VAL A 251 3.76 -0.81 -7.85
C VAL A 251 4.61 -0.43 -6.63
N GLY A 252 4.77 0.87 -6.37
CA GLY A 252 5.55 1.40 -5.26
C GLY A 252 5.04 0.97 -3.90
N ARG A 253 3.72 1.04 -3.67
CA ARG A 253 3.09 0.55 -2.43
C ARG A 253 3.29 -0.95 -2.21
N LYS A 254 3.18 -1.72 -3.29
CA LYS A 254 3.42 -3.16 -3.22
C LYS A 254 4.89 -3.43 -2.92
N CYS A 255 5.82 -2.76 -3.61
CA CYS A 255 7.26 -2.88 -3.39
C CYS A 255 7.68 -2.64 -1.94
N CYS A 256 7.14 -1.60 -1.29
CA CYS A 256 7.50 -1.29 0.10
C CYS A 256 6.90 -2.28 1.11
N GLY A 257 6.01 -3.18 0.66
CA GLY A 257 5.46 -4.26 1.46
C GLY A 257 4.15 -3.91 2.17
N LEU A 258 3.39 -2.92 1.70
CA LEU A 258 2.06 -2.64 2.25
C LEU A 258 1.09 -3.79 1.90
N PRO A 259 0.21 -4.19 2.84
CA PRO A 259 -0.67 -5.35 2.66
C PRO A 259 -1.76 -5.05 1.64
N THR A 260 -1.81 -5.76 0.51
CA THR A 260 -2.77 -5.49 -0.58
C THR A 260 -4.22 -5.85 -0.25
N ASP A 261 -4.42 -6.61 0.83
CA ASP A 261 -5.68 -7.16 1.31
C ASP A 261 -6.21 -6.44 2.56
N LYS A 262 -5.60 -5.32 2.95
CA LYS A 262 -6.04 -4.54 4.11
C LYS A 262 -6.10 -3.02 3.84
N PRO A 263 -6.89 -2.25 4.63
CA PRO A 263 -6.98 -0.79 4.49
C PRO A 263 -5.63 -0.06 4.56
N GLU A 264 -4.65 -0.64 5.24
CA GLU A 264 -3.29 -0.14 5.40
C GLU A 264 -2.52 -0.08 4.07
N PHE A 265 -3.00 -0.71 3.00
CA PHE A 265 -2.49 -0.41 1.66
C PHE A 265 -2.56 1.09 1.33
N ALA A 266 -3.58 1.77 1.86
CA ALA A 266 -3.77 3.21 1.74
C ALA A 266 -3.25 4.00 2.96
N ALA A 267 -2.30 3.45 3.73
CA ALA A 267 -1.63 4.17 4.79
C ALA A 267 -0.81 5.34 4.21
N LEU A 268 -0.82 6.45 4.94
CA LEU A 268 0.00 7.63 4.68
C LEU A 268 1.32 7.53 5.48
N PRO A 269 2.40 8.16 4.99
CA PRO A 269 3.66 8.17 5.72
C PRO A 269 3.54 8.98 7.02
N PRO A 270 4.27 8.60 8.08
CA PRO A 270 4.41 9.47 9.24
C PRO A 270 4.99 10.82 8.84
N MET A 271 4.46 11.88 9.42
CA MET A 271 4.81 13.26 9.11
C MET A 271 4.69 14.14 10.33
N PHE A 272 5.40 15.28 10.33
CA PHE A 272 5.11 16.33 11.29
C PHE A 272 3.93 17.18 10.81
N TRP A 273 3.00 17.44 11.73
CA TRP A 273 1.89 18.36 11.53
C TRP A 273 1.84 19.38 12.66
N CYS A 274 1.63 20.64 12.28
CA CYS A 274 1.54 21.78 13.18
C CYS A 274 0.39 22.68 12.73
N GLU A 275 -0.37 23.21 13.68
CA GLU A 275 -1.48 24.13 13.40
C GLU A 275 -1.03 25.60 13.31
N ASN A 276 0.10 25.95 13.94
CA ASN A 276 0.58 27.33 14.03
C ASN A 276 2.10 27.47 13.80
N SER A 277 2.56 28.72 13.61
CA SER A 277 3.95 29.05 13.33
C SER A 277 4.90 28.77 14.51
N GLU A 278 4.42 28.90 15.74
CA GLU A 278 5.22 28.73 16.96
C GLU A 278 5.68 27.28 17.12
N THR A 279 4.74 26.33 17.02
CA THR A 279 5.06 24.90 17.07
C THR A 279 5.95 24.45 15.91
N ARG A 280 5.81 25.08 14.74
CA ARG A 280 6.70 24.85 13.60
C ARG A 280 8.14 25.32 13.87
N LYS A 281 8.35 26.38 14.67
CA LYS A 281 9.69 26.84 15.08
C LYS A 281 10.41 25.79 15.93
N GLU A 282 9.71 25.06 16.79
CA GLU A 282 10.31 23.99 17.60
C GLU A 282 10.89 22.86 16.74
N ILE A 283 10.12 22.36 15.77
CA ILE A 283 10.59 21.34 14.83
C ILE A 283 11.76 21.88 14.02
N ASN A 284 11.66 23.12 13.54
CA ASN A 284 12.71 23.74 12.74
C ASN A 284 14.02 23.86 13.51
N ALA A 285 13.99 24.29 14.77
CA ALA A 285 15.17 24.41 15.62
C ALA A 285 15.87 23.05 15.80
N ILE A 286 15.11 21.99 16.11
CA ILE A 286 15.67 20.63 16.23
C ILE A 286 16.23 20.15 14.89
N MET A 287 15.53 20.37 13.78
CA MET A 287 15.99 20.02 12.44
C MET A 287 17.29 20.75 12.06
N ASP A 288 17.40 22.03 12.40
CA ASP A 288 18.57 22.85 12.09
C ASP A 288 19.80 22.42 12.91
N GLN A 289 19.58 21.92 14.13
CA GLN A 289 20.63 21.34 14.95
C GLN A 289 21.06 19.95 14.47
N LEU A 290 20.11 19.06 14.13
CA LEU A 290 20.43 17.71 13.65
C LEU A 290 21.06 17.71 12.24
N TYR A 291 20.67 18.67 11.39
CA TYR A 291 21.08 18.72 9.99
C TYR A 291 21.50 20.14 9.57
N PRO A 292 22.57 20.72 10.15
CA PRO A 292 23.03 22.05 9.78
C PRO A 292 23.46 22.10 8.30
N CYS A 293 23.93 20.98 7.76
CA CYS A 293 24.42 20.86 6.39
C CYS A 293 23.34 20.96 5.29
N ILE A 294 22.05 20.99 5.63
CA ILE A 294 20.96 21.14 4.64
C ILE A 294 20.26 22.50 4.70
N GLN A 295 20.76 23.43 5.54
CA GLN A 295 20.24 24.78 5.61
C GLN A 295 20.28 25.46 4.23
N GLY A 296 19.21 26.18 3.89
CA GLY A 296 19.04 26.80 2.58
C GLY A 296 18.58 25.85 1.45
N ASN A 297 18.61 24.52 1.65
CA ASN A 297 18.11 23.56 0.66
C ASN A 297 16.70 23.07 1.03
N ALA A 298 15.67 23.81 0.62
CA ALA A 298 14.28 23.53 0.98
C ALA A 298 13.80 22.14 0.52
N ARG A 299 14.24 21.68 -0.66
CA ARG A 299 13.88 20.36 -1.19
C ARG A 299 14.45 19.24 -0.32
N LEU A 300 15.74 19.31 -0.02
CA LEU A 300 16.41 18.32 0.82
C LEU A 300 15.89 18.35 2.25
N ARG A 301 15.62 19.55 2.79
CA ARG A 301 14.97 19.72 4.09
C ARG A 301 13.66 18.95 4.16
N ARG A 302 12.80 19.07 3.14
CA ARG A 302 11.51 18.34 3.10
C ARG A 302 11.69 16.83 3.11
N LEU A 303 12.68 16.30 2.39
CA LEU A 303 12.98 14.87 2.36
C LEU A 303 13.48 14.36 3.72
N VAL A 304 14.41 15.09 4.33
CA VAL A 304 14.97 14.75 5.65
C VAL A 304 13.89 14.86 6.72
N GLU A 305 13.05 15.89 6.67
CA GLU A 305 11.92 16.07 7.59
C GLU A 305 10.96 14.87 7.56
N GLN A 306 10.56 14.42 6.36
CA GLN A 306 9.69 13.24 6.23
C GLN A 306 10.36 11.95 6.73
N SER A 307 11.67 11.82 6.53
CA SER A 307 12.40 10.65 7.00
C SER A 307 12.59 10.68 8.52
N LEU A 308 12.81 11.85 9.10
CA LEU A 308 12.88 12.04 10.55
C LEU A 308 11.53 11.73 11.21
N ALA A 309 10.42 12.22 10.66
CA ALA A 309 9.09 11.89 11.19
C ALA A 309 8.84 10.36 11.22
N SER A 310 9.33 9.63 10.21
CA SER A 310 9.29 8.17 10.20
C SER A 310 10.16 7.53 11.30
N VAL A 311 11.35 8.08 11.60
CA VAL A 311 12.18 7.64 12.72
C VAL A 311 11.47 7.83 14.05
N ILE A 312 10.88 9.01 14.28
CA ILE A 312 10.17 9.32 15.53
C ILE A 312 8.94 8.44 15.72
N TYR A 313 8.17 8.21 14.64
CA TYR A 313 7.01 7.30 14.66
C TYR A 313 7.41 5.87 15.03
N HIS A 314 8.55 5.38 14.52
CA HIS A 314 9.04 4.03 14.76
C HIS A 314 10.01 3.91 15.94
N GLU A 315 10.17 4.95 16.77
CA GLU A 315 11.18 4.97 17.83
C GLU A 315 11.02 3.80 18.82
N LYS A 316 9.79 3.44 19.18
CA LYS A 316 9.52 2.29 20.05
C LYS A 316 10.04 0.99 19.43
N PHE A 317 9.69 0.74 18.16
CA PHE A 317 10.16 -0.42 17.41
C PHE A 317 11.70 -0.46 17.36
N LEU A 318 12.35 0.70 17.15
CA LEU A 318 13.80 0.79 17.08
C LEU A 318 14.44 0.36 18.40
N ARG A 319 13.95 0.85 19.55
CA ARG A 319 14.44 0.47 20.88
C ARG A 319 14.19 -0.98 21.25
N GLU A 320 13.07 -1.55 20.81
CA GLU A 320 12.72 -2.95 21.06
C GLU A 320 13.50 -3.92 20.17
N THR A 321 13.93 -3.48 18.97
CA THR A 321 14.56 -4.35 17.97
C THR A 321 16.09 -4.32 18.03
N MET A 322 16.69 -3.15 18.26
CA MET A 322 18.14 -2.98 18.21
C MET A 322 18.80 -3.10 19.59
N PRO A 323 20.07 -3.56 19.67
CA PRO A 323 20.84 -3.52 20.92
C PRO A 323 20.87 -2.12 21.54
N THR A 324 20.80 -2.03 22.87
CA THR A 324 20.75 -0.74 23.59
C THR A 324 21.98 0.14 23.38
N ASN A 325 23.13 -0.46 23.06
CA ASN A 325 24.38 0.22 22.74
C ASN A 325 24.57 0.50 21.24
N HIS A 326 23.58 0.23 20.40
CA HIS A 326 23.68 0.39 18.94
C HIS A 326 24.08 1.84 18.57
N PRO A 327 24.95 2.07 17.55
CA PRO A 327 25.46 3.41 17.24
C PRO A 327 24.40 4.44 16.87
N LEU A 328 23.23 4.00 16.37
CA LEU A 328 22.09 4.89 16.16
C LEU A 328 21.68 5.62 17.43
N PHE A 329 21.70 4.95 18.58
CA PHE A 329 21.34 5.55 19.87
C PHE A 329 22.41 6.48 20.42
N GLN A 330 23.57 6.56 19.75
CA GLN A 330 24.62 7.54 20.00
C GLN A 330 24.54 8.75 19.04
N THR A 331 23.50 8.82 18.19
CA THR A 331 23.27 10.00 17.35
C THR A 331 22.60 11.10 18.18
N GLU A 332 22.81 12.34 17.77
CA GLU A 332 22.34 13.53 18.52
C GLU A 332 20.84 13.50 18.83
N LEU A 333 20.03 12.93 17.91
CA LEU A 333 18.59 12.74 18.12
C LEU A 333 18.26 11.93 19.39
N PHE A 334 19.05 10.90 19.69
CA PHE A 334 18.78 9.96 20.78
C PHE A 334 19.51 10.32 22.07
N ILE A 335 20.64 11.01 21.99
CA ILE A 335 21.40 11.49 23.16
C ILE A 335 20.74 12.73 23.76
N HIS A 336 20.30 13.68 22.93
CA HIS A 336 19.78 14.95 23.43
C HIS A 336 18.42 14.73 24.11
N GLU A 337 18.36 15.04 25.41
CA GLU A 337 17.15 14.90 26.19
C GLU A 337 16.04 15.81 25.62
N GLY A 338 14.82 15.28 25.56
CA GLY A 338 13.66 16.04 25.11
C GLY A 338 13.42 16.07 23.60
N PHE A 339 14.41 15.83 22.72
CA PHE A 339 14.19 15.92 21.26
C PHE A 339 13.09 14.98 20.76
N ILE A 340 13.22 13.69 21.07
CA ILE A 340 12.21 12.70 20.69
C ILE A 340 10.85 13.02 21.34
N ALA A 341 10.84 13.43 22.61
CA ALA A 341 9.60 13.74 23.33
C ALA A 341 8.87 14.94 22.72
N THR A 342 9.61 15.99 22.33
CA THR A 342 9.07 17.16 21.64
C THR A 342 8.56 16.80 20.26
N LEU A 343 9.38 16.15 19.43
CA LEU A 343 9.00 15.79 18.06
C LEU A 343 7.80 14.84 18.03
N LYS A 344 7.69 13.89 18.98
CA LYS A 344 6.56 12.95 19.07
C LYS A 344 5.21 13.64 19.15
N LYS A 345 5.12 14.85 19.73
CA LYS A 345 3.87 15.63 19.83
C LYS A 345 3.30 16.02 18.48
N PHE A 346 4.15 16.12 17.46
CA PHE A 346 3.79 16.59 16.13
C PHE A 346 3.67 15.47 15.10
N VAL A 347 4.05 14.23 15.45
CA VAL A 347 4.00 13.11 14.51
C VAL A 347 2.57 12.60 14.35
N THR A 348 2.14 12.52 13.09
CA THR A 348 0.82 11.98 12.71
C THR A 348 0.93 11.15 11.44
N THR A 349 -0.07 10.28 11.22
CA THR A 349 -0.30 9.56 9.96
C THR A 349 -1.64 9.94 9.32
N GLU A 350 -2.31 10.98 9.85
CA GLU A 350 -3.55 11.50 9.30
C GLU A 350 -3.30 12.27 7.98
N ALA A 351 -4.38 12.46 7.23
CA ALA A 351 -4.30 13.05 5.90
C ALA A 351 -3.87 14.52 5.91
N HIS A 352 -4.49 15.35 6.75
CA HIS A 352 -4.28 16.79 6.79
C HIS A 352 -4.17 17.44 5.39
N GLY A 353 -5.12 17.10 4.51
CA GLY A 353 -5.17 17.59 3.12
C GLY A 353 -4.34 16.78 2.10
N ARG A 354 -3.58 15.77 2.53
CA ARG A 354 -2.85 14.85 1.63
C ARG A 354 -3.75 13.71 1.15
N VAL A 355 -3.49 13.28 -0.08
CA VAL A 355 -4.22 12.18 -0.72
C VAL A 355 -3.31 10.97 -0.82
N ALA A 356 -3.84 9.80 -0.42
CA ALA A 356 -3.17 8.53 -0.63
C ALA A 356 -3.18 8.20 -2.14
N THR A 357 -2.02 8.08 -2.76
CA THR A 357 -1.89 7.86 -4.22
C THR A 357 -1.76 6.37 -4.58
N GLY A 358 -2.01 5.94 -5.83
CA GLY A 358 -1.84 4.53 -6.23
C GLY A 358 -2.73 3.51 -5.52
N ILE A 359 -3.91 3.93 -5.04
CA ILE A 359 -4.87 3.09 -4.34
C ILE A 359 -5.77 2.37 -5.35
N THR A 360 -6.05 1.10 -5.09
CA THR A 360 -6.98 0.31 -5.90
C THR A 360 -8.42 0.50 -5.43
N SER A 361 -9.38 0.26 -6.32
CA SER A 361 -10.81 0.29 -5.97
C SER A 361 -11.15 -0.65 -4.80
N HIS A 362 -10.53 -1.84 -4.76
CA HIS A 362 -10.76 -2.79 -3.67
C HIS A 362 -10.23 -2.27 -2.33
N THR A 363 -9.12 -1.53 -2.30
CA THR A 363 -8.62 -0.93 -1.06
C THR A 363 -9.55 0.16 -0.55
N CYS A 364 -10.15 0.94 -1.45
CA CYS A 364 -11.19 1.91 -1.05
C CYS A 364 -12.38 1.20 -0.39
N LEU A 365 -12.85 0.09 -0.96
CA LEU A 365 -13.91 -0.72 -0.36
C LEU A 365 -13.51 -1.29 1.00
N LEU A 366 -12.27 -1.78 1.14
CA LEU A 366 -11.77 -2.30 2.42
C LEU A 366 -11.73 -1.23 3.50
N LYS A 367 -11.37 0.02 3.16
CA LYS A 367 -11.41 1.16 4.09
C LYS A 367 -12.83 1.42 4.59
N GLU A 368 -13.79 1.56 3.66
CA GLU A 368 -15.20 1.78 4.01
C GLU A 368 -15.76 0.62 4.85
N MET A 369 -15.42 -0.62 4.52
CA MET A 369 -15.81 -1.80 5.31
C MET A 369 -15.21 -1.78 6.72
N ALA A 370 -13.97 -1.32 6.88
CA ALA A 370 -13.33 -1.19 8.17
C ALA A 370 -14.02 -0.11 9.03
N GLU A 371 -14.37 1.03 8.43
CA GLU A 371 -15.13 2.10 9.08
C GLU A 371 -16.52 1.63 9.52
N ILE A 372 -17.24 0.91 8.65
CA ILE A 372 -18.54 0.31 8.99
C ILE A 372 -18.41 -0.65 10.18
N LYS A 373 -17.38 -1.50 10.22
CA LYS A 373 -17.15 -2.40 11.35
C LYS A 373 -16.94 -1.66 12.67
N VAL A 374 -16.22 -0.53 12.65
CA VAL A 374 -16.02 0.31 13.83
C VAL A 374 -17.34 0.91 14.30
N GLU A 375 -18.14 1.47 13.40
CA GLU A 375 -19.45 2.04 13.75
C GLU A 375 -20.43 0.97 14.26
N MET A 376 -20.46 -0.22 13.65
CA MET A 376 -21.24 -1.35 14.15
C MET A 376 -20.84 -1.77 15.57
N ALA A 377 -19.54 -1.73 15.91
CA ALA A 377 -19.06 -2.03 17.25
C ALA A 377 -19.53 -0.97 18.27
N LYS A 378 -19.51 0.31 17.91
CA LYS A 378 -20.04 1.40 18.74
C LYS A 378 -21.54 1.22 19.00
N ILE A 379 -22.32 0.96 17.95
CA ILE A 379 -23.77 0.70 18.06
C ILE A 379 -24.04 -0.49 18.98
N LYS A 380 -23.30 -1.59 18.82
CA LYS A 380 -23.42 -2.76 19.71
C LYS A 380 -23.15 -2.40 21.17
N GLY A 381 -22.13 -1.58 21.43
CA GLY A 381 -21.82 -1.07 22.76
C GLY A 381 -22.94 -0.20 23.35
N MET A 382 -23.55 0.67 22.54
CA MET A 382 -24.70 1.49 22.96
C MET A 382 -25.90 0.62 23.33
N ILE A 383 -26.23 -0.39 22.51
CA ILE A 383 -27.32 -1.33 22.78
C ILE A 383 -27.08 -2.10 24.08
N GLN A 384 -25.83 -2.50 24.35
CA GLN A 384 -25.48 -3.22 25.57
C GLN A 384 -25.61 -2.35 26.82
N LYS A 385 -25.12 -1.10 26.79
CA LYS A 385 -25.32 -0.13 27.86
C LYS A 385 -26.80 0.14 28.15
N GLN A 386 -27.63 0.22 27.11
CA GLN A 386 -29.07 0.40 27.28
C GLN A 386 -29.75 -0.83 27.91
N LYS A 387 -29.32 -2.05 27.56
CA LYS A 387 -29.78 -3.30 28.22
C LYS A 387 -29.41 -3.36 29.71
N GLU A 388 -28.26 -2.82 30.08
CA GLU A 388 -27.82 -2.76 31.49
C GLU A 388 -28.61 -1.70 32.27
N GLN A 389 -28.84 -0.52 31.68
CA GLN A 389 -29.66 0.54 32.30
C GLN A 389 -31.14 0.14 32.44
N SER A 390 -31.69 -0.61 31.49
CA SER A 390 -33.05 -1.16 31.56
C SER A 390 -33.20 -2.35 32.52
N ARG A 391 -32.10 -2.92 33.00
CA ARG A 391 -32.07 -3.98 34.04
C ARG A 391 -31.93 -3.44 35.47
N MET A 392 -31.80 -2.12 35.68
CA MET A 392 -31.83 -1.56 37.03
C MET A 392 -33.22 -1.79 37.66
N PRO A 393 -33.32 -2.38 38.87
CA PRO A 393 -34.60 -2.56 39.54
C PRO A 393 -35.25 -1.21 39.81
N CYS A 394 -36.55 -1.11 39.54
CA CYS A 394 -37.34 0.05 39.95
C CYS A 394 -37.23 0.22 41.47
N GLN A 395 -36.52 1.25 41.94
CA GLN A 395 -36.42 1.60 43.37
C GLN A 395 -37.78 1.95 44.00
N ARG A 396 -38.87 1.99 43.21
CA ARG A 396 -40.22 2.36 43.64
C ARG A 396 -41.17 1.18 43.86
N CYS A 397 -40.75 -0.07 43.61
CA CYS A 397 -41.61 -1.26 43.76
C CYS A 397 -41.25 -2.17 44.95
N HIS A 398 -40.68 -1.63 46.03
CA HIS A 398 -40.79 -2.29 47.34
C HIS A 398 -42.18 -2.01 47.94
N ARG A 399 -43.16 -2.88 47.67
CA ARG A 399 -44.28 -3.06 48.60
C ARG A 399 -43.91 -4.18 49.58
N PRO A 400 -43.99 -3.95 50.90
CA PRO A 400 -43.89 -5.04 51.85
C PRO A 400 -45.13 -5.93 51.72
N VAL A 401 -44.92 -7.23 51.67
CA VAL A 401 -46.00 -8.22 51.74
C VAL A 401 -46.52 -8.21 53.17
N GLY A 402 -47.57 -7.42 53.41
CA GLY A 402 -48.34 -7.40 54.66
C GLY A 402 -49.64 -8.19 54.48
N ALA A 403 -49.86 -9.16 55.35
CA ALA A 403 -51.10 -9.90 55.49
C ALA A 403 -52.27 -8.94 55.86
N HIS A 404 -53.44 -9.15 55.26
CA HIS A 404 -54.72 -9.34 55.96
C HIS A 404 -55.92 -9.45 55.00
N ASP A 405 -56.93 -10.13 55.53
CA ASP A 405 -58.23 -10.48 54.99
C ASP A 405 -59.07 -9.35 54.40
N GLY A 406 -60.02 -9.74 53.56
CA GLY A 406 -61.37 -9.19 53.63
C GLY A 406 -61.78 -8.15 52.58
N THR A 407 -62.86 -8.50 51.89
CA THR A 407 -63.86 -7.62 51.25
C THR A 407 -63.52 -6.85 49.98
N VAL A 408 -64.29 -7.18 48.95
CA VAL A 408 -64.48 -6.45 47.69
C VAL A 408 -65.44 -5.29 47.93
N THR A 409 -65.03 -4.05 47.59
CA THR A 409 -65.95 -2.94 47.29
C THR A 409 -65.35 -1.98 46.24
N SER A 410 -66.08 -1.87 45.13
CA SER A 410 -66.31 -0.75 44.19
C SER A 410 -65.41 0.51 44.11
N VAL A 411 -64.96 0.76 42.86
CA VAL A 411 -65.14 1.98 42.02
C VAL A 411 -64.25 3.24 42.19
N SER A 412 -63.69 3.61 41.02
CA SER A 412 -63.33 4.93 40.47
C SER A 412 -62.02 5.63 40.88
N GLY A 413 -61.23 5.98 39.86
CA GLY A 413 -60.08 6.87 39.98
C GLY A 413 -59.10 6.70 38.81
N SER A 414 -59.41 7.34 37.67
CA SER A 414 -58.46 7.48 36.56
C SER A 414 -57.25 8.30 36.98
N THR A 415 -56.04 7.80 36.75
CA THR A 415 -54.84 8.65 36.73
C THR A 415 -53.94 8.18 35.58
N THR A 416 -53.87 9.02 34.56
CA THR A 416 -52.95 8.95 33.43
C THR A 416 -51.50 8.98 33.93
N VAL A 417 -50.74 7.91 33.68
CA VAL A 417 -49.28 7.90 33.86
C VAL A 417 -48.64 8.19 32.51
N GLU A 418 -47.98 9.35 32.41
CA GLU A 418 -47.17 9.76 31.27
C GLU A 418 -46.03 8.74 31.02
N THR A 419 -46.11 8.03 29.90
CA THR A 419 -45.04 7.16 29.36
C THR A 419 -44.30 7.80 28.17
N SER A 420 -44.42 9.12 27.98
CA SER A 420 -43.94 9.83 26.77
C SER A 420 -42.40 9.93 26.67
N GLY A 421 -41.67 10.03 27.79
CA GLY A 421 -40.23 10.32 27.74
C GLY A 421 -39.29 9.18 27.29
N ARG A 422 -39.65 7.90 27.47
CA ARG A 422 -38.76 6.77 27.11
C ARG A 422 -38.90 6.27 25.66
N HIS A 423 -40.04 6.55 25.03
CA HIS A 423 -40.33 6.10 23.67
C HIS A 423 -39.71 7.02 22.61
N GLU A 424 -39.55 8.31 22.91
CA GLU A 424 -38.96 9.31 21.99
C GLU A 424 -37.44 9.13 21.85
N ASP A 425 -36.70 8.88 22.94
CA ASP A 425 -35.25 8.63 22.90
C ASP A 425 -34.90 7.35 22.12
N SER A 426 -35.73 6.32 22.25
CA SER A 426 -35.56 5.05 21.52
C SER A 426 -35.78 5.25 20.01
N MET A 427 -36.83 5.99 19.63
CA MET A 427 -37.13 6.33 18.23
C MET A 427 -36.03 7.22 17.61
N GLY A 428 -35.47 8.17 18.36
CA GLY A 428 -34.41 9.05 17.90
C GLY A 428 -33.13 8.30 17.51
N ILE A 429 -32.74 7.28 18.30
CA ILE A 429 -31.56 6.46 18.05
C ILE A 429 -31.79 5.50 16.87
N PHE A 430 -32.96 4.87 16.75
CA PHE A 430 -33.29 4.04 15.59
C PHE A 430 -33.36 4.87 14.30
N HIS A 431 -33.85 6.10 14.39
CA HIS A 431 -33.86 7.05 13.27
C HIS A 431 -32.43 7.45 12.88
N GLN A 432 -31.55 7.76 13.84
CA GLN A 432 -30.14 8.04 13.55
C GLN A 432 -29.42 6.82 12.95
N MET A 433 -29.64 5.61 13.48
CA MET A 433 -29.13 4.36 12.88
C MET A 433 -29.62 4.19 11.44
N PHE A 434 -30.91 4.41 11.18
CA PHE A 434 -31.50 4.30 9.85
C PHE A 434 -30.94 5.34 8.87
N VAL A 435 -30.77 6.59 9.31
CA VAL A 435 -30.21 7.66 8.48
C VAL A 435 -28.75 7.38 8.15
N ILE A 436 -27.92 7.01 9.13
CA ILE A 436 -26.49 6.73 8.90
C ILE A 436 -26.30 5.50 8.01
N VAL A 437 -27.04 4.42 8.27
CA VAL A 437 -26.90 3.18 7.48
C VAL A 437 -27.43 3.39 6.05
N ASN A 438 -28.57 4.04 5.86
CA ASN A 438 -29.06 4.30 4.50
C ASN A 438 -28.21 5.31 3.74
N ASP A 439 -27.77 6.41 4.34
CA ASP A 439 -26.91 7.39 3.66
C ASP A 439 -25.59 6.75 3.18
N LYS A 440 -25.03 5.83 3.98
CA LYS A 440 -23.81 5.10 3.62
C LYS A 440 -24.06 3.97 2.62
N VAL A 441 -25.17 3.24 2.75
CA VAL A 441 -25.57 2.22 1.75
C VAL A 441 -25.89 2.89 0.41
N ASP A 442 -26.56 4.04 0.41
CA ASP A 442 -26.87 4.82 -0.78
C ASP A 442 -25.60 5.42 -1.39
N THR A 443 -24.60 5.82 -0.58
CA THR A 443 -23.28 6.22 -1.09
C THR A 443 -22.53 5.06 -1.76
N ILE A 444 -22.58 3.86 -1.16
CA ILE A 444 -21.98 2.64 -1.71
C ILE A 444 -22.69 2.22 -3.00
N LEU A 445 -24.02 2.26 -3.01
CA LEU A 445 -24.85 1.94 -4.17
C LEU A 445 -24.68 2.97 -5.28
N ALA A 446 -24.63 4.27 -4.97
CA ALA A 446 -24.40 5.34 -5.93
C ALA A 446 -23.02 5.21 -6.59
N ARG A 447 -21.96 4.86 -5.83
CA ARG A 447 -20.63 4.59 -6.40
C ARG A 447 -20.59 3.30 -7.22
N SER A 448 -21.33 2.27 -6.81
CA SER A 448 -21.48 1.01 -7.58
C SER A 448 -22.30 1.21 -8.85
N GLN A 449 -23.31 2.08 -8.82
CA GLN A 449 -24.16 2.43 -9.95
C GLN A 449 -23.46 3.39 -10.90
N ASP A 450 -22.58 4.29 -10.44
CA ASP A 450 -21.71 5.09 -11.31
C ASP A 450 -20.71 4.19 -12.07
N ILE A 451 -20.22 3.11 -11.45
CA ILE A 451 -19.42 2.08 -12.13
C ILE A 451 -20.27 1.28 -13.15
N GLY A 452 -21.53 0.98 -12.83
CA GLY A 452 -22.47 0.31 -13.73
C GLY A 452 -22.92 1.18 -14.90
N ALA A 453 -23.20 2.46 -14.65
CA ALA A 453 -23.60 3.46 -15.64
C ALA A 453 -22.44 3.83 -16.55
N ARG A 454 -21.20 3.94 -16.06
CA ARG A 454 -20.01 4.09 -16.91
C ARG A 454 -19.75 2.85 -17.79
N ARG A 455 -20.10 1.65 -17.32
CA ARG A 455 -20.10 0.44 -18.16
C ARG A 455 -21.24 0.43 -19.19
N LEU A 456 -22.43 0.93 -18.83
CA LEU A 456 -23.56 1.02 -19.76
C LEU A 456 -23.33 2.09 -20.83
N VAL A 457 -22.80 3.26 -20.47
CA VAL A 457 -22.44 4.33 -21.43
C VAL A 457 -21.30 3.89 -22.34
N ASN A 458 -20.30 3.16 -21.83
CA ASN A 458 -19.25 2.58 -22.69
C ASN A 458 -19.73 1.41 -23.56
N ASN A 459 -20.83 0.75 -23.20
CA ASN A 459 -21.45 -0.28 -24.04
C ASN A 459 -22.42 0.33 -25.07
N LEU A 460 -23.19 1.36 -24.70
CA LEU A 460 -24.06 2.11 -25.61
C LEU A 460 -23.25 2.85 -26.68
N ASN A 461 -22.10 3.46 -26.32
CA ASN A 461 -21.18 4.06 -27.28
C ASN A 461 -20.48 3.03 -28.19
N ARG A 462 -20.52 1.74 -27.83
CA ARG A 462 -19.99 0.62 -28.63
C ARG A 462 -21.03 0.05 -29.59
N ASP A 463 -22.30 0.22 -29.27
CA ASP A 463 -23.42 -0.21 -30.10
C ASP A 463 -23.79 0.87 -31.14
N GLU A 464 -23.59 2.17 -30.85
CA GLU A 464 -23.74 3.25 -31.84
C GLU A 464 -22.68 3.23 -32.97
N GLU A 465 -21.51 2.62 -32.77
CA GLU A 465 -20.51 2.42 -33.84
C GLU A 465 -20.83 1.21 -34.75
N ASN A 466 -21.80 0.35 -34.39
CA ASN A 466 -22.13 -0.86 -35.15
C ASN A 466 -23.46 -0.80 -35.95
N ASP A 467 -24.23 0.30 -35.86
CA ASP A 467 -25.56 0.43 -36.52
C ASP A 467 -25.61 1.48 -37.64
N VAL A 468 -24.47 1.84 -38.25
CA VAL A 468 -24.48 2.59 -39.52
C VAL A 468 -24.62 1.62 -40.70
N LEU A 469 -25.78 0.94 -40.83
CA LEU A 469 -26.23 0.26 -42.06
C LEU A 469 -27.71 -0.20 -41.88
N GLY A 470 -28.69 0.62 -42.30
CA GLY A 470 -30.06 0.11 -42.57
C GLY A 470 -31.26 0.96 -42.12
N SER A 471 -31.77 1.77 -43.05
CA SER A 471 -33.19 2.11 -43.32
C SER A 471 -34.27 2.21 -42.22
N SER A 472 -34.89 3.40 -42.22
CA SER A 472 -36.35 3.71 -42.23
C SER A 472 -37.27 3.47 -41.00
N GLN A 473 -37.88 4.60 -40.60
CA GLN A 473 -39.26 4.82 -40.11
C GLN A 473 -39.74 4.13 -38.82
N GLY A 474 -40.18 4.96 -37.86
CA GLY A 474 -41.07 4.54 -36.78
C GLY A 474 -41.14 5.52 -35.61
N GLN A 475 -42.05 6.49 -35.66
CA GLN A 475 -42.47 7.27 -34.48
C GLN A 475 -43.18 6.37 -33.47
N VAL A 476 -42.80 6.42 -32.19
CA VAL A 476 -43.73 6.22 -31.07
C VAL A 476 -43.43 7.24 -29.97
N VAL A 477 -44.43 8.10 -29.75
CA VAL A 477 -44.56 9.04 -28.65
C VAL A 477 -45.20 8.30 -27.47
N SER A 478 -44.69 8.45 -26.24
CA SER A 478 -45.55 8.66 -25.05
C SER A 478 -44.78 8.92 -23.75
N ASN A 479 -44.84 10.18 -23.32
CA ASN A 479 -45.19 10.66 -21.97
C ASN A 479 -44.43 10.14 -20.73
N SER A 480 -43.42 10.91 -20.32
CA SER A 480 -43.08 11.08 -18.90
C SER A 480 -44.09 12.03 -18.23
N ARG A 481 -45.00 11.48 -17.41
CA ARG A 481 -45.72 12.26 -16.40
C ARG A 481 -45.01 12.09 -15.06
N ASN A 482 -44.33 13.15 -14.64
CA ASN A 482 -43.96 13.39 -13.24
C ASN A 482 -45.22 13.33 -12.37
N ALA A 483 -45.31 12.33 -11.49
CA ALA A 483 -46.25 12.31 -10.38
C ALA A 483 -45.46 12.23 -9.08
N THR A 484 -45.06 13.40 -8.59
CA THR A 484 -44.60 13.62 -7.23
C THR A 484 -45.75 13.40 -6.25
N THR A 485 -45.88 12.19 -5.71
CA THR A 485 -46.74 11.92 -4.57
C THR A 485 -45.93 12.14 -3.28
N LYS A 486 -46.25 13.21 -2.54
CA LYS A 486 -45.77 13.44 -1.18
C LYS A 486 -46.27 12.31 -0.26
N PRO A 487 -45.44 11.72 0.62
CA PRO A 487 -45.94 10.77 1.60
C PRO A 487 -46.69 11.52 2.72
N GLN A 488 -47.92 11.10 2.98
CA GLN A 488 -48.69 11.48 4.17
C GLN A 488 -47.97 10.98 5.43
N LYS A 489 -47.98 11.82 6.47
CA LYS A 489 -47.53 11.47 7.83
C LYS A 489 -48.43 10.39 8.40
N GLY A 490 -47.84 9.30 8.89
CA GLY A 490 -48.50 8.34 9.76
C GLY A 490 -48.79 6.99 9.12
N THR A 491 -47.76 6.19 8.88
CA THR A 491 -47.77 4.71 9.02
C THR A 491 -46.34 4.21 8.76
N PHE A 492 -45.70 3.65 9.79
CA PHE A 492 -44.36 3.07 9.69
C PHE A 492 -44.51 1.65 9.11
N PRO A 493 -43.96 1.30 7.91
CA PRO A 493 -44.14 -0.01 7.34
C PRO A 493 -43.11 -1.00 7.94
N TRP A 494 -43.47 -1.57 9.09
CA TRP A 494 -42.70 -2.64 9.76
C TRP A 494 -42.31 -3.80 8.84
N ALA A 495 -43.14 -4.09 7.83
CA ALA A 495 -42.91 -5.19 6.88
C ALA A 495 -41.72 -4.98 5.94
N GLN A 496 -41.37 -3.73 5.57
CA GLN A 496 -40.19 -3.46 4.73
C GLN A 496 -38.88 -3.52 5.54
N MET A 497 -38.96 -3.21 6.84
CA MET A 497 -37.85 -3.22 7.79
C MET A 497 -37.33 -4.64 8.04
N THR A 498 -38.24 -5.60 8.25
CA THR A 498 -37.89 -7.02 8.42
C THR A 498 -37.28 -7.63 7.17
N THR A 499 -37.79 -7.29 5.97
CA THR A 499 -37.34 -7.92 4.72
C THR A 499 -35.93 -7.49 4.32
N ARG A 500 -35.58 -6.20 4.48
CA ARG A 500 -34.22 -5.70 4.16
C ARG A 500 -33.16 -6.12 5.19
N CYS A 501 -33.50 -6.14 6.48
CA CYS A 501 -32.61 -6.65 7.53
C CYS A 501 -32.44 -8.17 7.44
N ALA A 502 -33.50 -8.93 7.13
CA ALA A 502 -33.42 -10.36 6.88
C ALA A 502 -32.58 -10.68 5.64
N TYR A 503 -32.68 -9.89 4.57
CA TYR A 503 -31.86 -10.06 3.37
C TYR A 503 -30.36 -9.85 3.65
N MET A 504 -30.00 -8.87 4.48
CA MET A 504 -28.61 -8.65 4.91
C MET A 504 -28.08 -9.77 5.84
N VAL A 505 -28.88 -10.23 6.80
CA VAL A 505 -28.48 -11.33 7.70
C VAL A 505 -28.35 -12.65 6.93
N TYR A 506 -29.23 -12.89 5.96
CA TYR A 506 -29.21 -14.11 5.12
C TYR A 506 -28.04 -14.12 4.13
N HIS A 507 -27.69 -12.99 3.52
CA HIS A 507 -26.59 -12.93 2.55
C HIS A 507 -25.19 -12.70 3.14
N PHE A 508 -25.06 -12.05 4.31
CA PHE A 508 -23.77 -11.79 4.94
C PHE A 508 -23.47 -12.67 6.16
N GLY A 509 -24.49 -13.29 6.77
CA GLY A 509 -24.35 -14.10 7.98
C GLY A 509 -23.95 -15.57 7.78
N HIS A 510 -23.79 -16.06 6.55
CA HIS A 510 -23.50 -17.48 6.26
C HIS A 510 -22.09 -17.73 5.67
N ALA A 511 -21.16 -16.80 5.83
CA ALA A 511 -19.79 -16.99 5.35
C ALA A 511 -18.95 -18.00 6.19
N ASP A 512 -19.40 -18.39 7.39
CA ASP A 512 -18.60 -19.20 8.33
C ASP A 512 -18.98 -20.68 8.48
N THR A 513 -19.87 -21.22 7.65
CA THR A 513 -20.13 -22.68 7.64
C THR A 513 -20.23 -23.24 6.23
N ARG A 514 -19.10 -23.58 5.61
CA ARG A 514 -19.08 -24.40 4.39
C ARG A 514 -19.31 -25.87 4.72
N LYS A 515 -20.56 -26.31 4.62
CA LYS A 515 -20.94 -27.55 3.91
C LYS A 515 -22.21 -27.23 3.11
N GLY A 516 -22.17 -27.42 1.78
CA GLY A 516 -23.32 -27.23 0.89
C GLY A 516 -24.46 -28.23 1.19
N PRO A 517 -25.60 -28.22 0.45
CA PRO A 517 -25.67 -27.96 -0.99
C PRO A 517 -26.85 -27.09 -1.49
N PHE A 518 -26.75 -26.70 -2.76
CA PHE A 518 -27.83 -26.33 -3.66
C PHE A 518 -29.10 -27.19 -3.46
N LYS A 519 -30.26 -26.55 -3.31
CA LYS A 519 -31.54 -27.05 -3.83
C LYS A 519 -32.46 -25.90 -4.22
N ARG A 520 -32.99 -26.03 -5.45
CA ARG A 520 -33.99 -25.19 -6.14
C ARG A 520 -35.26 -24.99 -5.31
N LEU A 521 -35.94 -23.87 -5.51
CA LEU A 521 -37.40 -23.66 -5.45
C LEU A 521 -37.69 -22.31 -6.17
N ARG A 522 -37.93 -22.28 -7.49
CA ARG A 522 -39.24 -22.17 -8.16
C ARG A 522 -40.45 -21.84 -7.26
N GLY A 523 -41.11 -20.71 -7.58
CA GLY A 523 -42.56 -20.49 -7.45
C GLY A 523 -43.01 -19.63 -6.27
N ILE A 524 -43.24 -18.33 -6.53
CA ILE A 524 -44.52 -17.59 -6.52
C ILE A 524 -44.18 -16.11 -6.75
#